data_AF-A0A0G1IFZ3-F1
#
_entry.id   AF-A0A0G1IFZ3-F1
#
_cell.length_a   1.000
_cell.length_b   1.000
_cell.length_c   1.000
_cell.angle_alpha   90.00
_cell.angle_beta   90.00
_cell.angle_gamma   90.00
#
_symmetry.space_group_name_H-M   'P 1'
#
loop_
_entity.id
_entity.type
_entity.pdbx_description
1 polymer ?
#
loop_
_entity_poly.entity_id
_entity_poly.type
_entity_poly.pdbx_seq_one_letter_code
_entity_poly.pdbx_strand_id
1 'polypeptide(L)' 'MEKIHSMDKKDRFYKVYNNLPLNLREEVILVINDEPITWKVARLEIDGNTNLSKIILDKLDALKFI' A
#
# COMPACT_ATOMS: atom_id res chain seq x y z
N MET A 1 17.96 -12.33 10.75
CA MET A 1 17.73 -12.31 9.29
C MET A 1 16.25 -12.00 9.08
N GLU A 2 15.89 -10.76 8.73
CA GLU A 2 14.49 -10.30 8.78
C GLU A 2 14.10 -9.45 7.54
N LYS A 3 14.78 -9.64 6.39
CA LYS A 3 14.73 -8.70 5.24
C LYS A 3 14.07 -9.21 3.96
N ILE A 4 13.54 -10.45 3.92
CA ILE A 4 13.05 -11.02 2.64
C ILE A 4 11.54 -10.80 2.44
N HIS A 5 10.74 -10.70 3.50
CA HIS A 5 9.28 -10.68 3.36
C HIS A 5 8.67 -9.30 3.01
N SER A 6 9.30 -8.18 3.40
CA SER A 6 8.73 -6.85 3.13
C SER A 6 9.05 -6.28 1.75
N MET A 7 10.16 -6.71 1.13
CA MET A 7 10.56 -6.30 -0.22
C MET A 7 9.54 -6.81 -1.26
N ASP A 8 9.07 -8.04 -1.06
CA ASP A 8 8.04 -8.69 -1.90
C ASP A 8 6.71 -7.92 -1.89
N LYS A 9 6.15 -7.57 -0.72
CA LYS A 9 4.87 -6.83 -0.63
C LYS A 9 4.94 -5.45 -1.29
N LYS A 10 6.06 -4.75 -1.11
CA LYS A 10 6.28 -3.41 -1.70
C LYS A 10 6.31 -3.47 -3.22
N ASP A 11 7.03 -4.43 -3.78
CA ASP A 11 7.11 -4.62 -5.23
C ASP A 11 5.76 -5.01 -5.83
N ARG A 12 4.99 -5.87 -5.15
CA ARG A 12 3.63 -6.22 -5.58
C ARG A 12 2.68 -5.02 -5.54
N PHE A 13 2.75 -4.20 -4.48
CA PHE A 13 2.01 -2.95 -4.42
C PHE A 13 2.33 -2.03 -5.61
N TYR A 14 3.62 -1.84 -5.93
CA TYR A 14 4.01 -1.01 -7.08
C TYR A 14 3.51 -1.56 -8.41
N LYS A 15 3.53 -2.89 -8.57
CA LYS A 15 2.97 -3.53 -9.75
C LYS A 15 1.48 -3.22 -9.89
N VAL A 16 0.70 -3.29 -8.81
CA VAL A 16 -0.73 -2.94 -8.83
C VAL A 16 -0.92 -1.45 -9.09
N TYR A 17 -0.28 -0.59 -8.30
CA TYR A 17 -0.41 0.86 -8.38
C TYR A 17 -0.05 1.44 -9.76
N ASN A 18 1.03 0.96 -10.37
CA ASN A 18 1.49 1.45 -11.67
C ASN A 18 0.52 1.09 -12.81
N ASN A 19 -0.27 0.03 -12.64
CA ASN A 19 -1.30 -0.38 -13.61
C ASN A 19 -2.65 0.29 -13.36
N LEU A 20 -2.82 1.08 -12.29
CA LEU A 20 -4.07 1.80 -12.04
C LEU A 20 -4.20 3.02 -12.95
N PRO A 21 -5.39 3.21 -13.59
CA PRO A 21 -5.80 4.49 -14.15
C PRO A 21 -5.65 5.63 -13.14
N LEU A 22 -5.34 6.84 -13.63
CA LEU A 22 -5.05 7.99 -12.77
C LEU A 22 -6.21 8.35 -11.83
N ASN A 23 -7.44 8.26 -12.31
CA ASN A 23 -8.62 8.56 -11.49
C ASN A 23 -8.81 7.58 -10.33
N LEU A 24 -8.45 6.29 -10.52
CA LEU A 24 -8.55 5.29 -9.45
C LEU A 24 -7.51 5.49 -8.35
N ARG A 25 -6.48 6.30 -8.56
CA ARG A 25 -5.46 6.56 -7.53
C ARG A 25 -5.99 7.41 -6.36
N GLU A 26 -7.08 8.12 -6.56
CA GLU A 26 -7.74 8.92 -5.53
C GLU A 26 -8.82 8.12 -4.75
N GLU A 27 -9.11 6.87 -5.16
CA GLU A 27 -10.09 6.01 -4.47
C GLU A 27 -9.54 5.50 -3.13
N VAL A 28 -10.43 5.40 -2.15
CA VAL A 28 -10.15 4.87 -0.81
C VAL A 28 -10.03 3.34 -0.87
N ILE A 29 -8.94 2.81 -0.30
CA ILE A 29 -8.64 1.37 -0.27
C ILE A 29 -8.63 0.76 1.12
N LEU A 30 -8.41 1.58 2.14
CA LEU A 30 -8.38 1.17 3.54
C LEU A 30 -8.93 2.30 4.40
N VAL A 31 -9.42 1.94 5.58
CA VAL A 31 -9.64 2.88 6.69
C VAL A 31 -8.79 2.41 7.86
N ILE A 32 -7.93 3.27 8.38
CA ILE A 32 -7.00 2.97 9.48
C ILE A 32 -7.15 4.09 10.51
N ASN A 33 -7.50 3.75 11.75
CA ASN A 33 -7.75 4.72 12.82
C ASN A 33 -8.77 5.80 12.41
N ASP A 34 -9.87 5.38 11.78
CA ASP A 34 -10.92 6.27 11.25
C ASP A 34 -10.47 7.24 10.14
N GLU A 35 -9.23 7.12 9.66
CA GLU A 35 -8.71 7.89 8.53
C GLU A 35 -8.78 7.09 7.22
N PRO A 36 -9.39 7.64 6.16
CA PRO A 36 -9.42 6.99 4.86
C PRO A 36 -8.06 7.09 4.17
N ILE A 37 -7.56 5.96 3.70
CA ILE A 37 -6.31 5.84 2.95
C ILE A 37 -6.63 5.55 1.49
N THR A 38 -6.21 6.44 0.60
CA THR A 38 -6.30 6.24 -0.85
C THR A 38 -5.08 5.52 -1.40
N TRP A 39 -5.15 5.02 -2.63
CA TRP A 39 -3.98 4.46 -3.33
C TRP A 39 -2.80 5.45 -3.36
N LYS A 40 -3.06 6.73 -3.62
CA LYS A 40 -2.04 7.78 -3.67
C LYS A 40 -1.41 8.04 -2.29
N VAL A 41 -2.21 8.11 -1.23
CA VAL A 41 -1.68 8.24 0.14
C VAL A 41 -0.83 7.02 0.48
N ALA A 42 -1.31 5.80 0.21
CA ALA A 42 -0.54 4.59 0.40
C ALA A 42 0.80 4.61 -0.35
N ARG A 43 0.82 5.08 -1.60
CA ARG A 43 2.05 5.23 -2.39
C ARG A 43 3.06 6.15 -1.71
N LEU A 44 2.63 7.29 -1.17
CA LEU A 44 3.47 8.26 -0.48
C LEU A 44 4.06 7.68 0.81
N GLU A 45 3.23 7.02 1.62
CA GLU A 45 3.67 6.34 2.86
C GLU A 45 4.72 5.25 2.56
N ILE A 46 4.48 4.44 1.52
CA ILE A 46 5.37 3.36 1.09
C ILE A 46 6.69 3.90 0.51
N ASP A 47 6.67 5.02 -0.21
CA ASP A 47 7.90 5.72 -0.63
C ASP A 47 8.69 6.24 0.57
N GLY A 48 7.99 6.81 1.55
CA GLY A 48 8.57 7.34 2.78
C GLY A 48 9.06 6.27 3.77
N ASN A 49 8.78 4.98 3.52
CA ASN A 49 9.08 3.86 4.42
C ASN A 49 8.59 4.10 5.87
N THR A 50 7.40 4.69 6.02
CA THR A 50 6.84 5.03 7.34
C THR A 50 6.37 3.79 8.10
N ASN A 51 6.05 3.92 9.40
CA ASN A 51 5.42 2.81 10.13
C ASN A 51 4.03 2.48 9.59
N LEU A 52 3.30 3.48 9.11
CA LEU A 52 2.00 3.29 8.47
C LEU A 52 2.11 2.46 7.19
N SER A 53 3.21 2.59 6.43
CA SER A 53 3.44 1.78 5.22
C SER A 53 3.44 0.28 5.50
N LYS A 54 3.98 -0.17 6.64
CA LYS A 54 3.97 -1.58 7.03
C LYS A 54 2.55 -2.08 7.25
N ILE A 55 1.75 -1.30 7.98
CA ILE A 55 0.34 -1.60 8.26
C ILE A 55 -0.47 -1.65 6.96
N ILE A 56 -0.24 -0.71 6.05
CA ILE A 56 -0.91 -0.67 4.74
C ILE A 56 -0.56 -1.92 3.93
N LEU A 57 0.72 -2.25 3.77
CA LEU A 57 1.16 -3.40 2.99
C LEU A 57 0.61 -4.72 3.56
N ASP A 58 0.64 -4.88 4.89
CA ASP A 58 0.13 -6.09 5.53
C ASP A 58 -1.39 -6.23 5.37
N LYS A 59 -2.15 -5.13 5.47
CA LYS A 59 -3.60 -5.16 5.26
C LYS A 59 -3.97 -5.44 3.80
N LEU A 60 -3.29 -4.82 2.84
CA LEU A 60 -3.56 -5.04 1.41
C LEU A 60 -3.22 -6.47 0.99
N ASP A 61 -2.13 -7.03 1.50
CA ASP A 61 -1.73 -8.42 1.29
C ASP A 61 -2.75 -9.40 1.92
N ALA A 62 -3.19 -9.14 3.16
CA ALA A 62 -4.23 -9.95 3.81
C ALA A 62 -5.56 -9.93 3.06
N LEU A 63 -5.92 -8.80 2.43
CA LEU A 63 -7.09 -8.66 1.57
C LEU A 63 -6.88 -9.18 0.15
N LYS A 64 -5.66 -9.63 -0.20
CA LYS A 64 -5.26 -10.11 -1.52
C LYS A 64 -5.43 -9.07 -2.63
N PHE A 65 -5.30 -7.78 -2.29
CA PHE A 65 -5.26 -6.71 -3.28
C PHE A 65 -3.88 -6.58 -3.92
N ILE A 66 -2.84 -7.03 -3.21
CA ILE A 66 -1.45 -7.07 -3.66
C ILE A 66 -0.83 -8.42 -3.33
#